data_AF-Q4RN45-F1
#
_entry.id   AF-Q4RN45-F1
#
_cell.length_a   1.000
_cell.length_b   1.000
_cell.length_c   1.000
_cell.angle_alpha   90.00
_cell.angle_beta   90.00
_cell.angle_gamma   90.00
#
_symmetry.space_group_name_H-M   'P 1'
#
loop_
_entity.id
_entity.type
_entity.pdbx_description
1 polymer ?
#
loop_
_entity_poly.entity_id
_entity_poly.type
_entity_poly.pdbx_seq_one_letter_code
_entity_poly.pdbx_strand_id
1 'polypeptide(L)'
;GRHVAQAQLMRSCLAAVKASMLVIQRAQETISAALQAGRSSCKLEETFSNLLSCYIHILTDEEFIQCVQSTAGMAVVLLIRAVMGCGDEVASVVCGLLHASAQGFDLAPRWVKQRCESLSTKTRPLGVSLYLCHGALAMLSWKAAPAGPLWEQLLLLVPNVLLDLDITIKESSTAMVVARVLTLWSTAALDCLQGKGQSFSPGVLQSLSGGSELQRRLLEHIYSHWEHPLDGVRHQARSLFRNLLLLHQCTNAPSISDPNHDPYVSELTQSLLRLEWHMRGKYGSLGCLVELYGAGYLLDIQPKLPSCLLGLMGDQSLAPYASDLLERLFVSHKEQLASVMTTEDWMPCWNQTWVTPLLQVLCRANMDQTTYILDYFLPKLLRCSPSSLAHMVQILQQMPPYSKGPSSPPPSFFSASGSRGALGALMTCLRAARAQGVAPSSEKGLWGELVPLSLLQQALVHKHDQVSVMDALGLVCESHRSTETLTTEEMDLLRHFLPPNLNSQSPGVRQQTVSLLKKVSFVLCVSAPMMLKLS
;
A
#
# COMPACT_ATOMS: atom_id res chain seq x y z
N GLY A 1 -26.36 27.79 17.22
CA GLY A 1 -27.41 27.22 18.09
C GLY A 1 -27.99 25.94 17.52
N ARG A 2 -28.88 26.05 16.51
CA ARG A 2 -29.65 24.91 15.97
C ARG A 2 -28.80 23.75 15.41
N HIS A 3 -27.74 24.04 14.63
CA HIS A 3 -26.85 22.99 14.12
C HIS A 3 -26.08 22.24 15.21
N VAL A 4 -25.73 22.92 16.32
CA VAL A 4 -25.06 22.28 17.47
C VAL A 4 -26.04 21.37 18.21
N ALA A 5 -27.28 21.81 18.41
CA ALA A 5 -28.33 21.00 19.01
C ALA A 5 -28.66 19.77 18.14
N GLN A 6 -28.74 19.94 16.81
CA GLN A 6 -28.96 18.83 15.87
C GLN A 6 -27.80 17.84 15.89
N ALA A 7 -26.55 18.30 15.88
CA ALA A 7 -25.38 17.43 15.99
C ALA A 7 -25.35 16.66 17.33
N GLN A 8 -25.74 17.31 18.43
CA GLN A 8 -25.84 16.68 19.74
C GLN A 8 -26.95 15.63 19.78
N LEU A 9 -28.13 15.90 19.19
CA LEU A 9 -29.21 14.92 19.04
C LEU A 9 -28.77 13.72 18.21
N MET A 10 -28.09 13.93 17.09
CA MET A 10 -27.55 12.85 16.25
C MET A 10 -26.53 11.99 17.01
N ARG A 11 -25.67 12.61 17.83
CA ARG A 11 -24.70 11.90 18.67
C ARG A 11 -25.39 11.10 19.79
N SER A 12 -26.42 11.66 20.41
CA SER A 12 -27.24 10.96 21.41
C SER A 12 -28.00 9.79 20.80
N CYS A 13 -28.54 9.95 19.59
CA CYS A 13 -29.19 8.89 18.83
C CYS A 13 -28.19 7.75 18.52
N LEU A 14 -26.99 8.09 18.02
CA LEU A 14 -25.93 7.12 17.78
C LEU A 14 -25.57 6.33 19.06
N ALA A 15 -25.45 7.02 20.19
CA ALA A 15 -25.14 6.40 21.47
C ALA A 15 -26.27 5.47 21.93
N ALA A 16 -27.54 5.86 21.75
CA ALA A 16 -28.69 5.04 22.08
C ALA A 16 -28.73 3.75 21.25
N VAL A 17 -28.55 3.84 19.93
CA VAL A 17 -28.50 2.65 19.04
C VAL A 17 -27.33 1.74 19.40
N LYS A 18 -26.14 2.29 19.71
CA LYS A 18 -25.00 1.48 20.16
C LYS A 18 -25.26 0.79 21.50
N ALA A 19 -25.87 1.50 22.45
CA ALA A 19 -26.20 0.93 23.75
C ALA A 19 -27.21 -0.21 23.61
N SER A 20 -28.26 -0.04 22.81
CA SER A 20 -29.24 -1.10 22.56
C SER A 20 -28.62 -2.30 21.85
N MET A 21 -27.73 -2.09 20.87
CA MET A 21 -26.98 -3.18 20.23
C MET A 21 -26.12 -3.95 21.24
N LEU A 22 -25.41 -3.27 22.13
CA LEU A 22 -24.58 -3.92 23.16
C LEU A 22 -25.41 -4.77 24.12
N VAL A 23 -26.61 -4.29 24.49
CA VAL A 23 -27.54 -5.05 25.34
C VAL A 23 -28.00 -6.31 24.59
N ILE A 24 -28.40 -6.19 23.32
CA ILE A 24 -28.82 -7.34 22.50
C ILE A 24 -27.70 -8.37 22.35
N GLN A 25 -26.46 -7.92 22.06
CA GLN A 25 -25.30 -8.80 21.93
C GLN A 25 -25.01 -9.58 23.22
N ARG A 26 -25.08 -8.91 24.38
CA ARG A 26 -24.82 -9.55 25.68
C ARG A 26 -25.94 -10.48 26.14
N ALA A 27 -27.17 -10.19 25.75
CA ALA A 27 -28.35 -10.97 26.14
C ALA A 27 -28.77 -12.00 25.08
N GLN A 28 -27.96 -12.24 24.04
CA GLN A 28 -28.36 -13.03 22.87
C GLN A 28 -28.86 -14.44 23.23
N GLU A 29 -28.12 -15.18 24.06
CA GLU A 29 -28.50 -16.54 24.50
C GLU A 29 -29.80 -16.53 25.31
N THR A 30 -29.97 -15.50 26.15
CA THR A 30 -31.14 -15.32 27.01
C THR A 30 -32.38 -14.97 26.19
N ILE A 31 -32.22 -14.15 25.15
CA ILE A 31 -33.28 -13.77 24.20
C ILE A 31 -33.74 -15.00 23.42
N SER A 32 -32.81 -15.77 22.85
CA SER A 32 -33.15 -16.98 22.11
C SER A 32 -33.85 -18.02 22.99
N ALA A 33 -33.38 -18.20 24.23
CA ALA A 33 -33.99 -19.14 25.18
C ALA A 33 -35.40 -18.69 25.62
N ALA A 34 -35.60 -17.38 25.86
CA ALA A 34 -36.90 -16.85 26.27
C ALA A 34 -37.95 -16.92 25.15
N LEU A 35 -37.55 -16.69 23.89
CA LEU A 35 -38.42 -16.81 22.73
C LEU A 35 -38.83 -18.26 22.46
N GLN A 36 -37.92 -19.22 22.67
CA GLN A 36 -38.22 -20.65 22.55
C GLN A 36 -39.10 -21.19 23.70
N ALA A 37 -38.98 -20.63 24.90
CA ALA A 37 -39.71 -21.10 26.09
C ALA A 37 -41.18 -20.65 26.16
N GLY A 38 -41.65 -19.78 25.27
CA GLY A 38 -43.07 -19.42 25.05
C GLY A 38 -43.84 -18.77 26.21
N ARG A 39 -43.27 -18.67 27.42
CA ARG A 39 -43.97 -18.22 28.65
C ARG A 39 -44.06 -16.70 28.82
N SER A 40 -43.33 -15.91 28.02
CA SER A 40 -43.26 -14.44 28.10
C SER A 40 -43.02 -13.76 26.74
N SER A 41 -43.37 -14.44 25.63
CA SER A 41 -43.00 -14.02 24.28
C SER A 41 -43.68 -12.71 23.83
N CYS A 42 -44.96 -12.49 24.14
CA CYS A 42 -45.74 -11.37 23.57
C CYS A 42 -45.19 -9.96 23.93
N LYS A 43 -44.86 -9.68 25.20
CA LYS A 43 -44.30 -8.36 25.60
C LYS A 43 -42.89 -8.14 25.05
N LEU A 44 -42.09 -9.21 24.98
CA LEU A 44 -40.74 -9.16 24.46
C LEU A 44 -40.74 -8.94 22.93
N GLU A 45 -41.62 -9.65 22.22
CA GLU A 45 -41.87 -9.48 20.78
C GLU A 45 -42.37 -8.08 20.46
N GLU A 46 -43.28 -7.52 21.25
CA GLU A 46 -43.75 -6.14 21.07
C GLU A 46 -42.61 -5.12 21.25
N THR A 47 -41.78 -5.32 22.28
CA THR A 47 -40.61 -4.46 22.53
C THR A 47 -39.60 -4.53 21.39
N PHE A 48 -39.28 -5.73 20.90
CA PHE A 48 -38.38 -5.90 19.76
C PHE A 48 -38.98 -5.41 18.44
N SER A 49 -40.29 -5.55 18.24
CA SER A 49 -41.00 -5.00 17.09
C SER A 49 -40.93 -3.47 17.07
N ASN A 50 -41.13 -2.82 18.22
CA ASN A 50 -40.99 -1.37 18.35
C ASN A 50 -39.54 -0.92 18.12
N LEU A 51 -38.58 -1.66 18.67
CA LEU A 51 -37.16 -1.37 18.49
C LEU A 51 -36.72 -1.53 17.02
N LEU A 52 -37.17 -2.59 16.36
CA LEU A 52 -36.95 -2.81 14.93
C LEU A 52 -37.56 -1.68 14.10
N SER A 53 -38.77 -1.24 14.43
CA SER A 53 -39.42 -0.10 13.76
C SER A 53 -38.60 1.19 13.89
N CYS A 54 -38.03 1.45 15.08
CA CYS A 54 -37.15 2.60 15.28
C CYS A 54 -35.88 2.51 14.42
N TYR A 55 -35.25 1.34 14.35
CA TYR A 55 -34.06 1.17 13.49
C TYR A 55 -34.38 1.32 12.02
N ILE A 56 -35.50 0.76 11.56
CA ILE A 56 -35.97 0.89 10.18
C ILE A 56 -36.22 2.37 9.84
N HIS A 57 -36.90 3.12 10.71
CA HIS A 57 -37.13 4.54 10.52
C HIS A 57 -35.82 5.32 10.38
N ILE A 58 -34.87 5.10 11.30
CA ILE A 58 -33.55 5.75 11.26
C ILE A 58 -32.80 5.39 9.97
N LEU A 59 -32.96 4.15 9.49
CA LEU A 59 -32.28 3.65 8.31
C LEU A 59 -32.86 4.27 7.03
N THR A 60 -34.18 4.44 6.94
CA THR A 60 -34.88 4.98 5.76
C THR A 60 -34.88 6.50 5.67
N ASP A 61 -34.65 7.19 6.78
CA ASP A 61 -34.67 8.64 6.85
C ASP A 61 -33.28 9.21 6.46
N GLU A 62 -33.22 9.89 5.32
CA GLU A 62 -32.02 10.50 4.75
C GLU A 62 -31.51 11.72 5.54
N GLU A 63 -32.30 12.27 6.48
CA GLU A 63 -31.83 13.37 7.34
C GLU A 63 -30.83 12.92 8.41
N PHE A 64 -30.76 11.62 8.69
CA PHE A 64 -29.78 11.07 9.62
C PHE A 64 -28.39 11.00 9.01
N ILE A 65 -27.37 11.29 9.81
CA ILE A 65 -25.97 11.14 9.39
C ILE A 65 -25.66 9.68 9.04
N GLN A 66 -24.82 9.46 8.03
CA GLN A 66 -24.44 8.12 7.54
C GLN A 66 -23.95 7.17 8.64
N CYS A 67 -23.25 7.69 9.66
CA CYS A 67 -22.81 6.87 10.81
C CYS A 67 -23.98 6.29 11.61
N VAL A 68 -25.06 7.04 11.78
CA VAL A 68 -26.25 6.61 12.51
C VAL A 68 -27.03 5.60 11.67
N GLN A 69 -27.24 5.88 10.39
CA GLN A 69 -27.89 4.96 9.45
C GLN A 69 -27.12 3.64 9.32
N SER A 70 -25.80 3.69 9.18
CA SER A 70 -24.95 2.51 9.16
C SER A 70 -25.05 1.70 10.46
N THR A 71 -25.18 2.37 11.62
CA THR A 71 -25.33 1.69 12.91
C THR A 71 -26.72 1.08 13.06
N ALA A 72 -27.76 1.75 12.57
CA ALA A 72 -29.10 1.20 12.49
C ALA A 72 -29.15 -0.04 11.58
N GLY A 73 -28.47 -0.02 10.43
CA GLY A 73 -28.33 -1.18 9.55
C GLY A 73 -27.69 -2.39 10.26
N MET A 74 -26.63 -2.17 11.04
CA MET A 74 -26.05 -3.20 11.91
C MET A 74 -27.05 -3.67 12.97
N ALA A 75 -27.78 -2.76 13.61
CA ALA A 75 -28.75 -3.09 14.66
C ALA A 75 -29.92 -3.94 14.15
N VAL A 76 -30.43 -3.67 12.93
CA VAL A 76 -31.47 -4.47 12.27
C VAL A 76 -31.00 -5.92 12.10
N VAL A 77 -29.82 -6.12 11.51
CA VAL A 77 -29.30 -7.48 11.25
C VAL A 77 -29.00 -8.21 12.56
N LEU A 78 -28.42 -7.51 13.53
CA LEU A 78 -28.15 -8.07 14.86
C LEU A 78 -29.43 -8.53 15.56
N LEU A 79 -30.51 -7.75 15.48
CA LEU A 79 -31.78 -8.11 16.09
C LEU A 79 -32.41 -9.33 15.41
N ILE A 80 -32.37 -9.40 14.07
CA ILE A 80 -32.83 -10.57 13.32
C ILE A 80 -32.04 -11.83 13.75
N ARG A 81 -30.71 -11.72 13.83
CA ARG A 81 -29.84 -12.80 14.32
C ARG A 81 -30.14 -13.19 15.77
N ALA A 82 -30.39 -12.23 16.67
CA ALA A 82 -30.69 -12.52 18.07
C ALA A 82 -32.02 -13.26 18.25
N VAL A 83 -33.00 -12.99 17.38
CA VAL A 83 -34.34 -13.60 17.42
C VAL A 83 -34.36 -14.99 16.78
N MET A 84 -33.71 -15.14 15.63
CA MET A 84 -33.78 -16.36 14.81
C MET A 84 -32.58 -17.30 15.02
N GLY A 85 -31.57 -16.89 15.80
CA GLY A 85 -30.35 -17.66 16.04
C GLY A 85 -29.31 -17.52 14.92
N CYS A 86 -28.57 -18.59 14.65
CA CYS A 86 -27.47 -18.61 13.66
C CYS A 86 -27.74 -19.53 12.46
N GLY A 87 -29.00 -19.88 12.19
CA GLY A 87 -29.37 -20.78 11.08
C GLY A 87 -29.51 -20.10 9.71
N ASP A 88 -29.73 -20.91 8.68
CA ASP A 88 -29.96 -20.49 7.27
C ASP A 88 -31.16 -19.55 7.10
N GLU A 89 -32.12 -19.59 8.02
CA GLU A 89 -33.29 -18.72 8.04
C GLU A 89 -32.89 -17.24 8.12
N VAL A 90 -31.83 -16.91 8.86
CA VAL A 90 -31.30 -15.54 8.95
C VAL A 90 -30.79 -15.07 7.60
N ALA A 91 -30.07 -15.93 6.88
CA ALA A 91 -29.56 -15.61 5.54
C ALA A 91 -30.72 -15.38 4.56
N SER A 92 -31.78 -16.20 4.60
CA SER A 92 -32.98 -16.00 3.77
C SER A 92 -33.62 -14.62 4.01
N VAL A 93 -33.82 -14.24 5.28
CA VAL A 93 -34.44 -12.95 5.62
C VAL A 93 -33.57 -11.78 5.16
N VAL A 94 -32.26 -11.86 5.37
CA VAL A 94 -31.33 -10.82 4.90
C VAL A 94 -31.27 -10.77 3.37
N CYS A 95 -31.28 -11.91 2.68
CA CYS A 95 -31.40 -11.97 1.22
C CYS A 95 -32.69 -11.31 0.72
N GLY A 96 -33.82 -11.57 1.36
CA GLY A 96 -35.11 -10.93 1.06
C GLY A 96 -35.06 -9.42 1.24
N LEU A 97 -34.44 -8.96 2.34
CA LEU A 97 -34.21 -7.53 2.61
C LEU A 97 -33.32 -6.87 1.55
N LEU A 98 -32.29 -7.55 1.05
CA LEU A 98 -31.38 -6.99 0.04
C LEU A 98 -32.01 -6.96 -1.35
N HIS A 99 -32.80 -7.97 -1.72
CA HIS A 99 -33.55 -7.97 -2.99
C HIS A 99 -34.81 -7.09 -2.98
N ALA A 100 -35.17 -6.52 -1.82
CA ALA A 100 -36.47 -5.87 -1.60
C ALA A 100 -37.65 -6.78 -2.03
N SER A 101 -37.54 -8.09 -1.75
CA SER A 101 -38.52 -9.10 -2.14
C SER A 101 -39.26 -9.65 -0.93
N ALA A 102 -40.60 -9.69 -1.02
CA ALA A 102 -41.47 -10.26 0.00
C ALA A 102 -41.32 -11.80 0.14
N GLN A 103 -40.72 -12.47 -0.85
CA GLN A 103 -40.59 -13.93 -0.90
C GLN A 103 -39.52 -14.48 0.07
N GLY A 104 -38.60 -13.65 0.58
CA GLY A 104 -37.53 -14.10 1.49
C GLY A 104 -37.92 -14.21 2.96
N PHE A 105 -39.13 -13.77 3.34
CA PHE A 105 -39.58 -13.66 4.73
C PHE A 105 -40.40 -14.85 5.25
N ASP A 106 -40.59 -15.90 4.45
CA ASP A 106 -41.51 -16.99 4.81
C ASP A 106 -41.03 -17.82 6.02
N LEU A 107 -39.73 -17.77 6.31
CA LEU A 107 -39.10 -18.39 7.48
C LEU A 107 -39.03 -17.45 8.69
N ALA A 108 -39.44 -16.18 8.56
CA ALA A 108 -39.36 -15.19 9.63
C ALA A 108 -40.59 -15.20 10.54
N PRO A 109 -40.45 -14.85 11.84
CA PRO A 109 -41.61 -14.56 12.69
C PRO A 109 -42.50 -13.48 12.07
N ARG A 110 -43.82 -13.63 12.20
CA ARG A 110 -44.82 -12.73 11.57
C ARG A 110 -44.57 -11.26 11.87
N TRP A 111 -44.16 -10.94 13.10
CA TRP A 111 -43.88 -9.56 13.52
C TRP A 111 -42.62 -8.98 12.84
N VAL A 112 -41.60 -9.79 12.55
CA VAL A 112 -40.42 -9.37 11.76
C VAL A 112 -40.83 -9.12 10.32
N LYS A 113 -41.58 -10.04 9.72
CA LYS A 113 -42.09 -9.92 8.34
C LYS A 113 -42.90 -8.63 8.15
N GLN A 114 -43.88 -8.37 9.02
CA GLN A 114 -44.71 -7.16 8.97
C GLN A 114 -43.91 -5.85 9.05
N ARG A 115 -42.83 -5.82 9.84
CA ARG A 115 -41.99 -4.61 9.97
C ARG A 115 -41.03 -4.47 8.80
N CYS A 116 -40.43 -5.56 8.35
CA CYS A 116 -39.49 -5.59 7.22
C CYS A 116 -40.16 -5.42 5.85
N GLU A 117 -41.46 -5.67 5.72
CA GLU A 117 -42.23 -5.38 4.50
C GLU A 117 -42.12 -3.90 4.08
N SER A 118 -42.02 -2.98 5.04
CA SER A 118 -41.81 -1.55 4.76
C SER A 118 -40.51 -1.28 3.97
N LEU A 119 -39.46 -2.07 4.21
CA LEU A 119 -38.18 -2.03 3.52
C LEU A 119 -38.18 -2.70 2.14
N SER A 120 -39.26 -3.43 1.81
CA SER A 120 -39.41 -4.17 0.55
C SER A 120 -40.25 -3.40 -0.49
N THR A 121 -40.51 -2.12 -0.23
CA THR A 121 -41.24 -1.25 -1.15
C THR A 121 -40.32 -0.68 -2.23
N LYS A 122 -40.85 -0.44 -3.45
CA LYS A 122 -40.07 0.06 -4.60
C LYS A 122 -39.44 1.44 -4.39
N THR A 123 -39.92 2.21 -3.42
CA THR A 123 -39.46 3.57 -3.06
C THR A 123 -38.52 3.53 -1.86
N ARG A 124 -37.45 2.73 -1.95
CA ARG A 124 -36.43 2.63 -0.90
C ARG A 124 -35.23 3.54 -1.22
N PRO A 125 -34.72 4.33 -0.26
CA PRO A 125 -33.48 5.08 -0.46
C PRO A 125 -32.29 4.15 -0.74
N LEU A 126 -31.42 4.56 -1.67
CA LEU A 126 -30.28 3.75 -2.13
C LEU A 126 -29.33 3.36 -0.98
N GLY A 127 -29.15 4.26 0.00
CA GLY A 127 -28.28 4.04 1.16
C GLY A 127 -28.73 2.89 2.07
N VAL A 128 -30.02 2.57 2.11
CA VAL A 128 -30.56 1.51 2.97
C VAL A 128 -29.95 0.16 2.59
N SER A 129 -29.75 -0.14 1.30
CA SER A 129 -29.14 -1.40 0.85
C SER A 129 -27.67 -1.49 1.24
N LEU A 130 -26.93 -0.39 1.09
CA LEU A 130 -25.53 -0.29 1.51
C LEU A 130 -25.36 -0.57 3.02
N TYR A 131 -26.18 0.05 3.87
CA TYR A 131 -26.08 -0.11 5.32
C TYR A 131 -26.57 -1.48 5.80
N LEU A 132 -27.54 -2.10 5.12
CA LEU A 132 -27.89 -3.50 5.40
C LEU A 132 -26.77 -4.47 4.97
N CYS A 133 -26.11 -4.25 3.84
CA CYS A 133 -24.92 -5.02 3.45
C CYS A 133 -23.82 -4.90 4.51
N HIS A 134 -23.56 -3.69 5.01
CA HIS A 134 -22.62 -3.49 6.10
C HIS A 134 -23.04 -4.24 7.38
N GLY A 135 -24.34 -4.18 7.73
CA GLY A 135 -24.89 -4.94 8.84
C GLY A 135 -24.72 -6.45 8.70
N ALA A 136 -25.00 -7.00 7.51
CA ALA A 136 -24.84 -8.41 7.20
C ALA A 136 -23.39 -8.87 7.40
N LEU A 137 -22.43 -8.09 6.89
CA LEU A 137 -21.02 -8.43 7.00
C LEU A 137 -20.47 -8.28 8.42
N ALA A 138 -20.92 -7.27 9.17
CA ALA A 138 -20.40 -6.99 10.50
C ALA A 138 -21.03 -7.85 11.61
N MET A 139 -22.33 -8.17 11.49
CA MET A 139 -23.10 -8.79 12.58
C MET A 139 -23.36 -10.27 12.38
N LEU A 140 -23.16 -10.82 11.18
CA LEU A 140 -23.25 -12.26 10.94
C LEU A 140 -21.87 -12.92 11.18
N SER A 141 -21.86 -14.15 11.67
CA SER A 141 -20.63 -14.87 12.02
C SER A 141 -20.06 -15.62 10.81
N TRP A 142 -19.24 -14.95 10.01
CA TRP A 142 -18.58 -15.53 8.84
C TRP A 142 -17.42 -16.49 9.18
N LYS A 143 -16.83 -16.37 10.39
CA LYS A 143 -15.67 -17.16 10.87
C LYS A 143 -16.02 -18.54 11.44
N ALA A 144 -17.26 -18.78 11.86
CA ALA A 144 -17.65 -19.97 12.63
C ALA A 144 -18.92 -20.66 12.09
N ALA A 145 -19.08 -20.62 10.76
CA ALA A 145 -20.22 -21.13 9.98
C ALA A 145 -21.50 -20.27 10.11
N PRO A 146 -22.33 -20.23 9.05
CA PRO A 146 -23.14 -21.42 8.71
C PRO A 146 -22.92 -21.95 7.29
N ALA A 147 -22.83 -23.28 7.19
CA ALA A 147 -22.75 -24.02 5.94
C ALA A 147 -24.17 -24.26 5.42
N GLY A 148 -24.60 -23.45 4.44
CA GLY A 148 -25.89 -23.58 3.79
C GLY A 148 -25.94 -22.83 2.45
N PRO A 149 -26.73 -23.29 1.47
CA PRO A 149 -26.81 -22.68 0.14
C PRO A 149 -27.30 -21.22 0.18
N LEU A 150 -28.08 -20.86 1.21
CA LEU A 150 -28.58 -19.50 1.42
C LEU A 150 -27.47 -18.55 1.89
N TRP A 151 -26.48 -19.03 2.63
CA TRP A 151 -25.30 -18.24 3.03
C TRP A 151 -24.37 -17.99 1.85
N GLU A 152 -24.18 -19.01 1.02
CA GLU A 152 -23.45 -18.88 -0.24
C GLU A 152 -24.12 -17.86 -1.17
N GLN A 153 -25.45 -17.93 -1.31
CA GLN A 153 -26.22 -16.97 -2.08
C GLN A 153 -26.09 -15.55 -1.51
N LEU A 154 -26.18 -15.39 -0.17
CA LEU A 154 -26.02 -14.10 0.48
C LEU A 154 -24.61 -13.51 0.23
N LEU A 155 -23.58 -14.36 0.32
CA LEU A 155 -22.19 -13.96 0.09
C LEU A 155 -21.99 -13.43 -1.34
N LEU A 156 -22.61 -14.04 -2.35
CA LEU A 156 -22.53 -13.59 -3.75
C LEU A 156 -23.46 -12.40 -4.03
N LEU A 157 -24.57 -12.26 -3.30
CA LEU A 157 -25.53 -11.18 -3.47
C LEU A 157 -24.96 -9.82 -3.03
N VAL A 158 -24.32 -9.79 -1.86
CA VAL A 158 -23.78 -8.56 -1.25
C VAL A 158 -22.92 -7.74 -2.22
N PRO A 159 -21.87 -8.28 -2.87
CA PRO A 159 -21.02 -7.49 -3.76
C PRO A 159 -21.77 -7.04 -5.02
N ASN A 160 -22.70 -7.84 -5.56
CA ASN A 160 -23.49 -7.43 -6.72
C ASN A 160 -24.38 -6.22 -6.41
N VAL A 161 -25.07 -6.23 -5.26
CA VAL A 161 -25.88 -5.08 -4.80
C VAL A 161 -25.01 -3.84 -4.60
N LEU A 162 -23.81 -4.00 -4.03
CA LEU A 162 -22.89 -2.88 -3.82
C LEU A 162 -22.35 -2.29 -5.12
N LEU A 163 -22.05 -3.14 -6.11
CA LEU A 163 -21.59 -2.72 -7.43
C LEU A 163 -22.70 -2.03 -8.24
N ASP A 164 -23.94 -2.47 -8.12
CA ASP A 164 -25.09 -1.79 -8.75
C ASP A 164 -25.33 -0.41 -8.12
N LEU A 165 -25.13 -0.28 -6.81
CA LEU A 165 -25.21 1.00 -6.10
C LEU A 165 -24.09 1.96 -6.52
N ASP A 166 -22.88 1.46 -6.71
CA ASP A 166 -21.71 2.26 -7.09
C ASP A 166 -21.93 3.05 -8.41
N ILE A 167 -22.59 2.44 -9.39
CA ILE A 167 -22.93 3.08 -10.68
C ILE A 167 -23.88 4.27 -10.47
N THR A 168 -24.73 4.22 -9.44
CA THR A 168 -25.80 5.20 -9.20
C THR A 168 -25.38 6.37 -8.30
N ILE A 169 -24.35 6.19 -7.47
CA ILE A 169 -24.01 7.12 -6.39
C ILE A 169 -22.79 7.97 -6.74
N LYS A 170 -22.96 9.30 -6.78
CA LYS A 170 -21.89 10.26 -7.12
C LYS A 170 -21.22 10.92 -5.91
N GLU A 171 -21.70 10.66 -4.70
CA GLU A 171 -21.19 11.29 -3.48
C GLU A 171 -19.92 10.59 -2.96
N SER A 172 -18.84 11.36 -2.79
CA SER A 172 -17.55 10.82 -2.34
C SER A 172 -17.58 10.19 -0.94
N SER A 173 -18.46 10.66 -0.04
CA SER A 173 -18.66 10.06 1.29
C SER A 173 -19.25 8.65 1.19
N THR A 174 -20.22 8.47 0.30
CA THR A 174 -20.89 7.19 0.10
C THR A 174 -20.01 6.21 -0.67
N ALA A 175 -19.22 6.68 -1.64
CA ALA A 175 -18.19 5.89 -2.32
C ALA A 175 -17.15 5.31 -1.33
N MET A 176 -16.75 6.07 -0.31
CA MET A 176 -15.90 5.56 0.78
C MET A 176 -16.55 4.42 1.55
N VAL A 177 -17.84 4.54 1.87
CA VAL A 177 -18.58 3.49 2.58
C VAL A 177 -18.71 2.24 1.70
N VAL A 178 -19.04 2.39 0.41
CA VAL A 178 -19.10 1.28 -0.55
C VAL A 178 -17.76 0.56 -0.62
N ALA A 179 -16.66 1.28 -0.84
CA ALA A 179 -15.32 0.70 -0.91
C ALA A 179 -14.96 -0.05 0.39
N ARG A 180 -15.25 0.54 1.56
CA ARG A 180 -15.02 -0.10 2.87
C ARG A 180 -15.86 -1.38 3.05
N VAL A 181 -17.12 -1.37 2.64
CA VAL A 181 -18.03 -2.51 2.77
C VAL A 181 -17.62 -3.63 1.80
N LEU A 182 -17.18 -3.30 0.58
CA LEU A 182 -16.59 -4.28 -0.36
C LEU A 182 -15.32 -4.92 0.20
N THR A 183 -14.42 -4.13 0.80
CA THR A 183 -13.24 -4.69 1.47
C THR A 183 -13.64 -5.59 2.64
N LEU A 184 -14.62 -5.18 3.47
CA LEU A 184 -15.14 -6.02 4.54
C LEU A 184 -15.73 -7.34 4.02
N TRP A 185 -16.45 -7.30 2.90
CA TRP A 185 -16.99 -8.48 2.23
C TRP A 185 -15.87 -9.42 1.79
N SER A 186 -14.83 -8.90 1.13
CA SER A 186 -13.74 -9.74 0.64
C SER A 186 -12.96 -10.42 1.78
N THR A 187 -12.83 -9.75 2.94
CA THR A 187 -12.25 -10.36 4.15
C THR A 187 -13.18 -11.43 4.73
N ALA A 188 -14.50 -11.18 4.78
CA ALA A 188 -15.47 -12.17 5.24
C ALA A 188 -15.49 -13.41 4.33
N ALA A 189 -15.41 -13.22 3.00
CA ALA A 189 -15.32 -14.30 2.04
C ALA A 189 -14.04 -15.14 2.23
N LEU A 190 -12.90 -14.50 2.52
CA LEU A 190 -11.65 -15.20 2.85
C LEU A 190 -11.75 -15.99 4.14
N ASP A 191 -12.30 -15.39 5.20
CA ASP A 191 -12.53 -16.05 6.49
C ASP A 191 -13.41 -17.30 6.31
N CYS A 192 -14.42 -17.23 5.44
CA CYS A 192 -15.28 -18.36 5.09
C CYS A 192 -14.52 -19.48 4.36
N LEU A 193 -13.69 -19.15 3.37
CA LEU A 193 -12.93 -20.14 2.60
C LEU A 193 -11.81 -20.82 3.42
N GLN A 194 -11.22 -20.10 4.37
CA GLN A 194 -10.13 -20.62 5.23
C GLN A 194 -10.64 -21.44 6.44
N GLY A 195 -11.95 -21.47 6.66
CA GLY A 195 -12.58 -22.26 7.72
C GLY A 195 -12.30 -23.77 7.57
N LYS A 196 -11.70 -24.38 8.59
CA LYS A 196 -11.41 -25.83 8.57
C LYS A 196 -12.70 -26.66 8.48
N GLY A 197 -12.82 -27.48 7.43
CA GLY A 197 -13.82 -28.55 7.34
C GLY A 197 -15.07 -28.29 6.48
N GLN A 198 -15.06 -27.33 5.54
CA GLN A 198 -16.23 -26.99 4.72
C GLN A 198 -16.03 -27.21 3.22
N SER A 199 -17.06 -27.70 2.54
CA SER A 199 -17.14 -27.81 1.08
C SER A 199 -18.10 -26.74 0.55
N PHE A 200 -17.58 -25.71 -0.12
CA PHE A 200 -18.43 -24.80 -0.89
C PHE A 200 -18.96 -25.49 -2.14
N SER A 201 -20.14 -25.08 -2.60
CA SER A 201 -20.62 -25.53 -3.91
C SER A 201 -19.64 -25.10 -5.01
N PRO A 202 -19.41 -25.93 -6.04
CA PRO A 202 -18.44 -25.62 -7.09
C PRO A 202 -18.81 -24.35 -7.87
N GLY A 203 -20.12 -24.02 -7.97
CA GLY A 203 -20.58 -22.78 -8.62
C GLY A 203 -20.18 -21.52 -7.87
N VAL A 204 -20.13 -21.56 -6.53
CA VAL A 204 -19.70 -20.42 -5.70
C VAL A 204 -18.20 -20.25 -5.75
N LEU A 205 -17.44 -21.36 -5.67
CA LEU A 205 -16.00 -21.33 -5.86
C LEU A 205 -15.65 -20.76 -7.25
N GLN A 206 -16.35 -21.18 -8.30
CA GLN A 206 -16.18 -20.63 -9.65
C GLN A 206 -16.52 -19.14 -9.70
N SER A 207 -17.58 -18.70 -9.02
CA SER A 207 -17.97 -17.28 -8.97
C SER A 207 -17.01 -16.40 -8.17
N LEU A 208 -16.24 -16.97 -7.24
CA LEU A 208 -15.21 -16.27 -6.47
C LEU A 208 -13.81 -16.37 -7.11
N SER A 209 -13.63 -17.29 -8.07
CA SER A 209 -12.38 -17.55 -8.75
C SER A 209 -12.05 -16.52 -9.86
N GLY A 210 -10.76 -16.52 -10.20
CA GLY A 210 -10.12 -15.90 -11.37
C GLY A 210 -10.96 -15.95 -12.63
N GLY A 211 -11.36 -14.79 -13.16
CA GLY A 211 -12.03 -14.69 -14.45
C GLY A 211 -13.54 -14.86 -14.41
N SER A 212 -14.13 -14.97 -13.22
CA SER A 212 -15.57 -14.87 -13.03
C SER A 212 -16.11 -13.48 -13.35
N GLU A 213 -17.40 -13.41 -13.69
CA GLU A 213 -18.10 -12.14 -13.95
C GLU A 213 -18.06 -11.22 -12.71
N LEU A 214 -18.23 -11.79 -11.51
CA LEU A 214 -18.17 -11.04 -10.27
C LEU A 214 -16.78 -10.39 -10.08
N GLN A 215 -15.71 -11.17 -10.29
CA GLN A 215 -14.36 -10.63 -10.14
C GLN A 215 -14.02 -9.59 -11.21
N ARG A 216 -14.49 -9.77 -12.45
CA ARG A 216 -14.35 -8.77 -13.51
C ARG A 216 -14.98 -7.43 -13.12
N ARG A 217 -16.23 -7.45 -12.63
CA ARG A 217 -16.91 -6.24 -12.15
C ARG A 217 -16.20 -5.60 -10.95
N LEU A 218 -15.68 -6.41 -10.02
CA LEU A 218 -14.90 -5.91 -8.87
C LEU A 218 -13.57 -5.27 -9.32
N LEU A 219 -12.89 -5.83 -10.32
CA LEU A 219 -11.68 -5.25 -10.90
C LEU A 219 -11.98 -3.93 -11.62
N GLU A 220 -13.07 -3.85 -12.38
CA GLU A 220 -13.53 -2.61 -13.01
C GLU A 220 -13.82 -1.51 -11.98
N HIS A 221 -14.43 -1.87 -10.86
CA HIS A 221 -14.62 -0.96 -9.73
C HIS A 221 -13.28 -0.48 -9.16
N ILE A 222 -12.31 -1.38 -8.94
CA ILE A 222 -10.97 -1.02 -8.45
C ILE A 222 -10.27 -0.06 -9.42
N TYR A 223 -10.28 -0.34 -10.72
CA TYR A 223 -9.65 0.52 -11.73
C TYR A 223 -10.34 1.87 -11.87
N SER A 224 -11.63 1.97 -11.55
CA SER A 224 -12.35 3.25 -11.53
C SER A 224 -12.01 4.10 -10.29
N HIS A 225 -11.65 3.46 -9.17
CA HIS A 225 -11.53 4.12 -7.86
C HIS A 225 -10.11 4.19 -7.28
N TRP A 226 -9.13 3.54 -7.90
CA TRP A 226 -7.74 3.51 -7.41
C TRP A 226 -7.00 4.86 -7.44
N GLU A 227 -7.52 5.86 -8.15
CA GLU A 227 -6.99 7.23 -8.21
C GLU A 227 -7.96 8.27 -7.60
N HIS A 228 -8.96 7.78 -6.85
CA HIS A 228 -9.93 8.65 -6.20
C HIS A 228 -9.24 9.67 -5.27
N PRO A 229 -9.71 10.93 -5.18
CA PRO A 229 -9.05 11.98 -4.39
C PRO A 229 -8.93 11.63 -2.89
N LEU A 230 -9.90 10.89 -2.35
CA LEU A 230 -9.86 10.41 -0.96
C LEU A 230 -8.89 9.24 -0.77
N ASP A 231 -7.92 9.42 0.11
CA ASP A 231 -6.90 8.39 0.40
C ASP A 231 -7.47 7.09 0.95
N GLY A 232 -8.52 7.18 1.77
CA GLY A 232 -9.19 6.00 2.29
C GLY A 232 -9.77 5.12 1.17
N VAL A 233 -10.32 5.70 0.10
CA VAL A 233 -10.88 4.92 -1.03
C VAL A 233 -9.75 4.18 -1.75
N ARG A 234 -8.61 4.83 -1.97
CA ARG A 234 -7.43 4.20 -2.60
C ARG A 234 -6.90 3.04 -1.76
N HIS A 235 -6.82 3.21 -0.45
CA HIS A 235 -6.42 2.15 0.47
C HIS A 235 -7.39 0.97 0.46
N GLN A 236 -8.72 1.22 0.46
CA GLN A 236 -9.72 0.17 0.36
C GLN A 236 -9.65 -0.56 -0.99
N ALA A 237 -9.46 0.16 -2.10
CA ALA A 237 -9.31 -0.44 -3.44
C ALA A 237 -8.09 -1.37 -3.52
N ARG A 238 -6.93 -0.95 -2.97
CA ARG A 238 -5.74 -1.82 -2.87
C ARG A 238 -6.00 -3.05 -2.00
N SER A 239 -6.66 -2.87 -0.85
CA SER A 239 -6.98 -3.96 0.07
C SER A 239 -7.94 -4.97 -0.57
N LEU A 240 -8.96 -4.48 -1.28
CA LEU A 240 -9.89 -5.29 -2.06
C LEU A 240 -9.14 -6.09 -3.13
N PHE A 241 -8.26 -5.44 -3.92
CA PHE A 241 -7.43 -6.11 -4.92
C PHE A 241 -6.61 -7.27 -4.33
N ARG A 242 -5.92 -7.02 -3.19
CA ARG A 242 -5.17 -8.06 -2.47
C ARG A 242 -6.06 -9.23 -2.05
N ASN A 243 -7.26 -8.94 -1.52
CA ASN A 243 -8.18 -9.98 -1.10
C ASN A 243 -8.74 -10.78 -2.29
N LEU A 244 -8.97 -10.16 -3.45
CA LEU A 244 -9.38 -10.89 -4.66
C LEU A 244 -8.32 -11.90 -5.13
N LEU A 245 -7.04 -11.54 -5.04
CA LEU A 245 -5.95 -12.47 -5.34
C LEU A 245 -5.92 -13.64 -4.36
N LEU A 246 -6.09 -13.37 -3.06
CA LEU A 246 -6.17 -14.42 -2.04
C LEU A 246 -7.41 -15.32 -2.23
N LEU A 247 -8.57 -14.77 -2.60
CA LEU A 247 -9.78 -15.54 -2.86
C LEU A 247 -9.55 -16.51 -4.03
N HIS A 248 -8.88 -16.04 -5.07
CA HIS A 248 -8.49 -16.87 -6.20
C HIS A 248 -7.51 -17.98 -5.80
N GLN A 249 -6.50 -17.65 -4.99
CA GLN A 249 -5.57 -18.66 -4.45
C GLN A 249 -6.30 -19.70 -3.60
N CYS A 250 -7.22 -19.31 -2.73
CA CYS A 250 -7.97 -20.24 -1.89
C CYS A 250 -8.94 -21.13 -2.68
N THR A 251 -9.54 -20.60 -3.75
CA THR A 251 -10.46 -21.36 -4.62
C THR A 251 -9.71 -22.37 -5.50
N ASN A 252 -8.48 -22.05 -5.92
CA ASN A 252 -7.66 -22.88 -6.81
C ASN A 252 -6.50 -23.62 -6.10
N ALA A 253 -6.35 -23.48 -4.79
CA ALA A 253 -5.32 -24.14 -3.98
C ALA A 253 -5.16 -25.65 -4.22
N PRO A 254 -6.22 -26.45 -4.48
CA PRO A 254 -6.05 -27.88 -4.72
C PRO A 254 -5.59 -28.25 -6.15
N SER A 255 -5.67 -27.33 -7.14
CA SER A 255 -5.41 -27.63 -8.56
C SER A 255 -4.08 -27.11 -9.09
N ILE A 256 -3.44 -26.16 -8.39
CA ILE A 256 -2.23 -25.48 -8.89
C ILE A 256 -1.02 -25.85 -8.02
N SER A 257 -0.07 -26.59 -8.60
CA SER A 257 1.15 -27.03 -7.92
C SER A 257 2.19 -25.91 -7.71
N ASP A 258 2.13 -24.85 -8.52
CA ASP A 258 2.97 -23.66 -8.40
C ASP A 258 2.13 -22.38 -8.58
N PRO A 259 2.00 -21.53 -7.55
CA PRO A 259 1.29 -20.25 -7.62
C PRO A 259 1.75 -19.34 -8.77
N ASN A 260 2.99 -19.50 -9.24
CA ASN A 260 3.57 -18.69 -10.31
C ASN A 260 3.08 -19.08 -11.71
N HIS A 261 2.44 -20.23 -11.86
CA HIS A 261 1.94 -20.74 -13.14
C HIS A 261 0.42 -20.59 -13.32
N ASP A 262 -0.24 -19.78 -12.50
CA ASP A 262 -1.65 -19.47 -12.68
C ASP A 262 -1.87 -18.61 -13.94
N PRO A 263 -2.63 -19.08 -14.95
CA PRO A 263 -2.85 -18.36 -16.19
C PRO A 263 -3.62 -17.05 -15.98
N TYR A 264 -4.56 -17.01 -15.04
CA TYR A 264 -5.35 -15.81 -14.75
C TYR A 264 -4.48 -14.74 -14.10
N VAL A 265 -3.66 -15.12 -13.13
CA VAL A 265 -2.73 -14.19 -12.46
C VAL A 265 -1.70 -13.67 -13.46
N SER A 266 -1.22 -14.53 -14.35
CA SER A 266 -0.27 -14.15 -15.41
C SER A 266 -0.88 -13.15 -16.40
N GLU A 267 -2.12 -13.38 -16.85
CA GLU A 267 -2.83 -12.44 -17.71
C GLU A 267 -3.10 -11.10 -17.00
N LEU A 268 -3.56 -11.14 -15.74
CA LEU A 268 -3.81 -9.96 -14.92
C LEU A 268 -2.52 -9.14 -14.71
N THR A 269 -1.41 -9.82 -14.41
CA THR A 269 -0.08 -9.20 -14.23
C THR A 269 0.39 -8.54 -15.51
N GLN A 270 0.29 -9.23 -16.65
CA GLN A 270 0.64 -8.65 -17.95
C GLN A 270 -0.27 -7.47 -18.31
N SER A 271 -1.57 -7.57 -18.02
CA SER A 271 -2.52 -6.46 -18.22
C SER A 271 -2.11 -5.23 -17.42
N LEU A 272 -1.82 -5.41 -16.13
CA LEU A 272 -1.33 -4.33 -15.26
C LEU A 272 0.00 -3.74 -15.76
N LEU A 273 0.95 -4.57 -16.18
CA LEU A 273 2.24 -4.10 -16.70
C LEU A 273 2.09 -3.31 -17.99
N ARG A 274 1.13 -3.65 -18.86
CA ARG A 274 0.81 -2.94 -20.12
C ARG A 274 0.18 -1.56 -19.89
N LEU A 275 -0.46 -1.32 -18.76
CA LEU A 275 -1.04 -0.01 -18.46
C LEU A 275 0.05 1.09 -18.36
N GLU A 276 -0.34 2.33 -18.61
CA GLU A 276 0.56 3.47 -18.50
C GLU A 276 1.08 3.65 -17.08
N TRP A 277 2.36 4.02 -16.95
CA TRP A 277 3.01 4.22 -15.65
C TRP A 277 2.57 5.50 -14.92
N HIS A 278 1.88 6.41 -15.60
CA HIS A 278 1.30 7.60 -14.96
C HIS A 278 0.12 7.26 -14.02
N MET A 279 -0.47 6.07 -14.17
CA MET A 279 -1.56 5.58 -13.34
C MET A 279 -1.02 5.17 -11.96
N ARG A 280 -1.24 6.00 -10.93
CA ARG A 280 -0.68 5.83 -9.58
C ARG A 280 -1.24 4.60 -8.88
N GLY A 281 -2.48 4.23 -9.18
CA GLY A 281 -3.13 3.03 -8.65
C GLY A 281 -2.39 1.73 -9.02
N LYS A 282 -1.73 1.70 -10.18
CA LYS A 282 -0.96 0.55 -10.68
C LYS A 282 0.11 0.08 -9.70
N TYR A 283 0.84 1.01 -9.07
CA TYR A 283 1.91 0.68 -8.13
C TYR A 283 1.39 -0.06 -6.90
N GLY A 284 0.19 0.30 -6.43
CA GLY A 284 -0.48 -0.40 -5.32
C GLY A 284 -0.83 -1.85 -5.68
N SER A 285 -1.41 -2.06 -6.86
CA SER A 285 -1.78 -3.40 -7.37
C SER A 285 -0.55 -4.28 -7.62
N LEU A 286 0.50 -3.73 -8.27
CA LEU A 286 1.76 -4.44 -8.46
C LEU A 286 2.42 -4.80 -7.11
N GLY A 287 2.36 -3.89 -6.13
CA GLY A 287 2.83 -4.17 -4.78
C GLY A 287 2.11 -5.36 -4.12
N CYS A 288 0.79 -5.51 -4.34
CA CYS A 288 0.05 -6.68 -3.85
C CYS A 288 0.47 -7.99 -4.54
N LEU A 289 0.84 -7.95 -5.82
CA LEU A 289 1.40 -9.13 -6.50
C LEU A 289 2.76 -9.53 -5.91
N VAL A 290 3.63 -8.56 -5.60
CA VAL A 290 4.91 -8.81 -4.92
C VAL A 290 4.70 -9.42 -3.53
N GLU A 291 3.72 -8.93 -2.77
CA GLU A 291 3.44 -9.46 -1.43
C GLU A 291 2.94 -10.91 -1.43
N LEU A 292 2.29 -11.37 -2.51
CA LEU A 292 1.65 -12.69 -2.58
C LEU A 292 2.45 -13.73 -3.38
N TYR A 293 3.07 -13.32 -4.49
CA TYR A 293 3.83 -14.20 -5.39
C TYR A 293 5.34 -13.94 -5.33
N GLY A 294 5.75 -12.87 -4.65
CA GLY A 294 7.14 -12.46 -4.51
C GLY A 294 7.67 -11.66 -5.70
N ALA A 295 8.85 -11.09 -5.53
CA ALA A 295 9.50 -10.26 -6.56
C ALA A 295 10.02 -11.07 -7.76
N GLY A 296 10.48 -12.31 -7.54
CA GLY A 296 10.98 -13.20 -8.59
C GLY A 296 9.97 -13.37 -9.73
N TYR A 297 8.71 -13.62 -9.38
CA TYR A 297 7.60 -13.76 -10.34
C TYR A 297 7.49 -12.56 -11.30
N LEU A 298 7.53 -11.33 -10.78
CA LEU A 298 7.45 -10.12 -11.62
C LEU A 298 8.73 -9.90 -12.44
N LEU A 299 9.89 -10.23 -11.89
CA LEU A 299 11.17 -10.11 -12.58
C LEU A 299 11.28 -11.12 -13.73
N ASP A 300 10.70 -12.31 -13.60
CA ASP A 300 10.67 -13.31 -14.67
C ASP A 300 9.81 -12.84 -15.86
N ILE A 301 8.67 -12.17 -15.57
CA ILE A 301 7.80 -11.61 -16.61
C ILE A 301 8.43 -10.37 -17.26
N GLN A 302 9.03 -9.48 -16.46
CA GLN A 302 9.65 -8.24 -16.96
C GLN A 302 11.00 -7.98 -16.28
N PRO A 303 12.11 -8.54 -16.79
CA PRO A 303 13.45 -8.37 -16.20
C PRO A 303 13.94 -6.92 -16.20
N LYS A 304 13.41 -6.09 -17.10
CA LYS A 304 13.75 -4.65 -17.21
C LYS A 304 12.91 -3.76 -16.31
N LEU A 305 12.09 -4.33 -15.42
CA LEU A 305 11.25 -3.58 -14.50
C LEU A 305 12.06 -2.61 -13.59
N PRO A 306 13.20 -3.01 -12.99
CA PRO A 306 13.98 -2.10 -12.14
C PRO A 306 14.49 -0.86 -12.89
N SER A 307 15.02 -1.04 -14.11
CA SER A 307 15.53 0.08 -14.92
C SER A 307 14.41 0.99 -15.40
N CYS A 308 13.24 0.43 -15.72
CA CYS A 308 12.05 1.20 -16.08
C CYS A 308 11.58 2.09 -14.92
N LEU A 309 11.43 1.53 -13.71
CA LEU A 309 11.01 2.28 -12.52
C LEU A 309 11.99 3.38 -12.14
N LEU A 310 13.30 3.11 -12.20
CA LEU A 310 14.34 4.12 -11.97
C LEU A 310 14.32 5.23 -13.03
N GLY A 311 13.96 4.91 -14.28
CA GLY A 311 13.74 5.87 -15.36
C GLY A 311 12.60 6.86 -15.07
N LEU A 312 11.53 6.39 -14.42
CA LEU A 312 10.35 7.19 -14.08
C LEU A 312 10.59 8.15 -12.90
N MET A 313 11.65 7.94 -12.11
CA MET A 313 11.98 8.80 -10.97
C MET A 313 12.42 10.22 -11.38
N GLY A 314 12.49 10.56 -12.67
CA GLY A 314 12.63 11.95 -13.11
C GLY A 314 11.37 12.80 -12.90
N ASP A 315 10.20 12.19 -12.74
CA ASP A 315 8.94 12.87 -12.48
C ASP A 315 8.67 12.94 -10.97
N GLN A 316 8.58 14.16 -10.42
CA GLN A 316 8.31 14.42 -9.01
C GLN A 316 7.04 13.73 -8.51
N SER A 317 6.01 13.61 -9.36
CA SER A 317 4.73 13.03 -8.98
C SER A 317 4.76 11.50 -8.88
N LEU A 318 5.64 10.85 -9.66
CA LEU A 318 5.76 9.39 -9.74
C LEU A 318 6.89 8.83 -8.86
N ALA A 319 7.92 9.64 -8.57
CA ALA A 319 9.08 9.24 -7.76
C ALA A 319 8.73 8.52 -6.44
N PRO A 320 7.79 9.00 -5.59
CA PRO A 320 7.45 8.30 -4.35
C PRO A 320 6.79 6.93 -4.59
N TYR A 321 5.93 6.80 -5.61
CA TYR A 321 5.24 5.55 -5.94
C TYR A 321 6.19 4.52 -6.55
N ALA A 322 7.08 4.96 -7.45
CA ALA A 322 8.12 4.12 -8.03
C ALA A 322 9.09 3.61 -6.95
N SER A 323 9.48 4.49 -6.01
CA SER A 323 10.33 4.11 -4.87
C SER A 323 9.66 3.08 -3.95
N ASP A 324 8.39 3.27 -3.60
CA ASP A 324 7.65 2.31 -2.74
C ASP A 324 7.53 0.93 -3.39
N LEU A 325 7.26 0.86 -4.70
CA LEU A 325 7.23 -0.41 -5.42
C LEU A 325 8.62 -1.05 -5.52
N LEU A 326 9.65 -0.28 -5.84
CA LEU A 326 11.03 -0.75 -5.88
C LEU A 326 11.46 -1.32 -4.52
N GLU A 327 11.09 -0.67 -3.41
CA GLU A 327 11.36 -1.13 -2.06
C GLU A 327 10.75 -2.50 -1.79
N ARG A 328 9.47 -2.68 -2.07
CA ARG A 328 8.82 -4.00 -1.90
C ARG A 328 9.49 -5.07 -2.75
N LEU A 329 9.87 -4.73 -3.99
CA LEU A 329 10.52 -5.67 -4.89
C LEU A 329 11.90 -6.11 -4.38
N PHE A 330 12.79 -5.18 -4.01
CA PHE A 330 14.14 -5.59 -3.61
C PHE A 330 14.18 -6.25 -2.24
N VAL A 331 13.27 -5.90 -1.32
CA VAL A 331 13.11 -6.57 -0.02
C VAL A 331 12.62 -8.00 -0.23
N SER A 332 11.53 -8.17 -0.98
CA SER A 332 10.99 -9.50 -1.29
C SER A 332 11.99 -10.36 -2.08
N HIS A 333 12.69 -9.80 -3.07
CA HIS A 333 13.69 -10.53 -3.85
C HIS A 333 14.85 -11.00 -2.97
N LYS A 334 15.29 -10.17 -2.01
CA LYS A 334 16.34 -10.55 -1.05
C LYS A 334 15.88 -11.72 -0.19
N GLU A 335 14.68 -11.66 0.36
CA GLU A 335 14.10 -12.74 1.17
C GLU A 335 13.99 -14.05 0.38
N GLN A 336 13.55 -13.98 -0.89
CA GLN A 336 13.47 -15.14 -1.77
C GLN A 336 14.84 -15.76 -2.05
N LEU A 337 15.83 -14.95 -2.45
CA LEU A 337 17.17 -15.45 -2.73
C LEU A 337 17.85 -16.03 -1.48
N ALA A 338 17.68 -15.38 -0.32
CA ALA A 338 18.20 -15.88 0.95
C ALA A 338 17.53 -17.19 1.41
N SER A 339 16.29 -17.45 0.98
CA SER A 339 15.61 -18.71 1.28
C SER A 339 16.06 -19.87 0.38
N VAL A 340 16.46 -19.58 -0.85
CA VAL A 340 16.86 -20.58 -1.86
C VAL A 340 18.34 -20.93 -1.76
N MET A 341 19.20 -19.96 -1.43
CA MET A 341 20.65 -20.13 -1.42
C MET A 341 21.17 -20.16 0.03
N THR A 342 21.83 -21.25 0.43
CA THR A 342 22.37 -21.46 1.79
C THR A 342 23.69 -20.74 2.04
N THR A 343 24.38 -20.30 0.98
CA THR A 343 25.62 -19.51 1.02
C THR A 343 25.33 -18.06 0.64
N GLU A 344 26.21 -17.14 1.06
CA GLU A 344 26.21 -15.69 0.73
C GLU A 344 26.32 -15.38 -0.80
N ASP A 345 26.19 -16.40 -1.65
CA ASP A 345 26.24 -16.34 -3.12
C ASP A 345 25.00 -15.68 -3.74
N TRP A 346 23.99 -15.32 -2.95
CA TRP A 346 22.81 -14.57 -3.41
C TRP A 346 23.11 -13.08 -3.70
N MET A 347 24.11 -12.51 -3.02
CA MET A 347 24.43 -11.08 -3.10
C MET A 347 24.79 -10.60 -4.52
N PRO A 348 25.63 -11.29 -5.31
CA PRO A 348 25.96 -10.88 -6.67
C PRO A 348 24.71 -10.83 -7.57
N CYS A 349 23.82 -11.82 -7.48
CA CYS A 349 22.56 -11.85 -8.26
C CYS A 349 21.63 -10.69 -7.90
N TRP A 350 21.50 -10.40 -6.61
CA TRP A 350 20.71 -9.26 -6.13
C TRP A 350 21.31 -7.92 -6.59
N ASN A 351 22.64 -7.76 -6.46
CA ASN A 351 23.34 -6.55 -6.90
C ASN A 351 23.24 -6.37 -8.43
N GLN A 352 23.35 -7.44 -9.21
CA GLN A 352 23.17 -7.38 -10.66
C GLN A 352 21.75 -6.94 -11.07
N THR A 353 20.74 -7.28 -10.28
CA THR A 353 19.35 -6.94 -10.57
C THR A 353 19.00 -5.50 -10.17
N TRP A 354 19.50 -5.02 -9.02
CA TRP A 354 19.08 -3.74 -8.44
C TRP A 354 20.15 -2.65 -8.51
N VAL A 355 21.40 -3.00 -8.24
CA VAL A 355 22.53 -2.06 -8.20
C VAL A 355 23.01 -1.71 -9.60
N THR A 356 23.14 -2.69 -10.50
CA THR A 356 23.59 -2.43 -11.87
C THR A 356 22.70 -1.43 -12.62
N PRO A 357 21.35 -1.58 -12.65
CA PRO A 357 20.47 -0.58 -13.26
C PRO A 357 20.53 0.79 -12.59
N LEU A 358 20.66 0.83 -11.26
CA LEU A 358 20.83 2.09 -10.51
C LEU A 358 22.08 2.83 -10.98
N LEU A 359 23.21 2.15 -11.08
CA LEU A 359 24.47 2.74 -11.53
C LEU A 359 24.38 3.23 -12.97
N GLN A 360 23.71 2.48 -13.87
CA GLN A 360 23.46 2.90 -15.25
C GLN A 360 22.66 4.20 -15.32
N VAL A 361 21.60 4.31 -14.51
CA VAL A 361 20.78 5.51 -14.44
C VAL A 361 21.58 6.65 -13.83
N LEU A 362 22.27 6.47 -12.70
CA LEU A 362 23.06 7.53 -12.06
C LEU A 362 24.18 8.09 -12.97
N CYS A 363 24.79 7.25 -13.81
CA CYS A 363 25.80 7.69 -14.78
C CYS A 363 25.23 8.57 -15.91
N ARG A 364 23.92 8.48 -16.18
CA ARG A 364 23.23 9.17 -17.28
C ARG A 364 22.18 10.20 -16.82
N ALA A 365 21.78 10.17 -15.55
CA ALA A 365 20.64 10.88 -15.02
C ALA A 365 20.86 12.40 -15.00
N ASN A 366 19.76 13.12 -15.20
CA ASN A 366 19.67 14.56 -14.99
C ASN A 366 19.56 14.89 -13.50
N MET A 367 19.53 16.18 -13.16
CA MET A 367 19.59 16.59 -11.78
C MET A 367 18.41 16.21 -10.93
N ASP A 368 17.22 16.47 -11.42
CA ASP A 368 16.00 16.20 -10.66
C ASP A 368 15.86 14.71 -10.38
N GLN A 369 16.10 13.87 -11.40
CA GLN A 369 16.12 12.41 -11.28
C GLN A 369 17.15 11.92 -10.25
N THR A 370 18.35 12.50 -10.24
CA THR A 370 19.37 12.16 -9.25
C THR A 370 18.89 12.48 -7.84
N THR A 371 18.39 13.70 -7.62
CA THR A 371 17.89 14.14 -6.32
C THR A 371 16.78 13.22 -5.82
N TYR A 372 15.82 12.85 -6.67
CA TYR A 372 14.76 11.93 -6.28
C TYR A 372 15.25 10.50 -6.00
N ILE A 373 16.24 10.01 -6.75
CA ILE A 373 16.88 8.71 -6.45
C ILE A 373 17.58 8.77 -5.08
N LEU A 374 18.28 9.86 -4.78
CA LEU A 374 18.98 10.08 -3.51
C LEU A 374 18.03 10.22 -2.33
N ASP A 375 16.89 10.89 -2.52
CA ASP A 375 15.95 11.17 -1.44
C ASP A 375 15.03 9.97 -1.17
N TYR A 376 14.55 9.30 -2.22
CA TYR A 376 13.52 8.27 -2.10
C TYR A 376 14.01 6.85 -2.21
N PHE A 377 15.05 6.52 -3.00
CA PHE A 377 15.41 5.13 -3.32
C PHE A 377 16.69 4.66 -2.62
N LEU A 378 17.80 5.39 -2.80
CA LEU A 378 19.11 4.99 -2.30
C LEU A 378 19.16 4.78 -0.76
N PRO A 379 18.47 5.57 0.07
CA PRO A 379 18.39 5.34 1.51
C PRO A 379 17.80 3.97 1.86
N LYS A 380 16.74 3.60 1.14
CA LYS A 380 16.02 2.33 1.37
C LYS A 380 16.86 1.14 0.92
N LEU A 381 17.55 1.27 -0.21
CA LEU A 381 18.46 0.25 -0.73
C LEU A 381 19.63 -0.01 0.23
N LEU A 382 20.30 1.05 0.71
CA LEU A 382 21.44 0.92 1.62
C LEU A 382 21.03 0.39 3.00
N ARG A 383 19.82 0.72 3.48
CA ARG A 383 19.27 0.13 4.70
C ARG A 383 18.98 -1.37 4.54
N CYS A 384 18.53 -1.79 3.35
CA CYS A 384 18.26 -3.20 3.08
C CYS A 384 19.55 -4.02 2.91
N SER A 385 20.58 -3.46 2.26
CA SER A 385 21.88 -4.11 2.05
C SER A 385 23.03 -3.10 2.14
N PRO A 386 23.68 -2.94 3.31
CA PRO A 386 24.81 -2.03 3.46
C PRO A 386 26.05 -2.49 2.67
N SER A 387 26.26 -3.80 2.52
CA SER A 387 27.37 -4.41 1.78
C SER A 387 27.36 -4.06 0.29
N SER A 388 26.19 -3.71 -0.26
CA SER A 388 26.05 -3.28 -1.66
C SER A 388 26.80 -1.98 -1.96
N LEU A 389 27.14 -1.17 -0.94
CA LEU A 389 27.98 0.02 -1.12
C LEU A 389 29.38 -0.33 -1.62
N ALA A 390 30.02 -1.35 -1.04
CA ALA A 390 31.35 -1.78 -1.47
C ALA A 390 31.32 -2.26 -2.94
N HIS A 391 30.28 -2.99 -3.32
CA HIS A 391 30.10 -3.44 -4.70
C HIS A 391 29.86 -2.27 -5.66
N MET A 392 29.06 -1.26 -5.27
CA MET A 392 28.87 -0.03 -6.07
C MET A 392 30.18 0.68 -6.33
N VAL A 393 31.00 0.84 -5.29
CA VAL A 393 32.30 1.50 -5.38
C VAL A 393 33.24 0.73 -6.31
N GLN A 394 33.32 -0.60 -6.17
CA GLN A 394 34.15 -1.45 -7.01
C GLN A 394 33.76 -1.37 -8.49
N ILE A 395 32.47 -1.46 -8.84
CA ILE A 395 32.00 -1.33 -10.23
C ILE A 395 32.41 0.03 -10.81
N LEU A 396 32.14 1.11 -10.06
CA LEU A 396 32.36 2.47 -10.56
C LEU A 396 33.84 2.82 -10.68
N GLN A 397 34.72 2.24 -9.86
CA GLN A 397 36.17 2.41 -9.98
C GLN A 397 36.78 1.63 -11.16
N GLN A 398 36.20 0.48 -11.51
CA GLN A 398 36.65 -0.34 -12.65
C GLN A 398 36.17 0.21 -14.00
N MET A 399 35.28 1.20 -14.00
CA MET A 399 34.77 1.83 -15.22
C MET A 399 35.80 2.80 -15.80
N PRO A 400 36.19 2.65 -17.07
CA PRO A 400 37.23 3.49 -17.65
C PRO A 400 36.79 4.96 -17.69
N PRO A 401 37.65 5.91 -17.26
CA PRO A 401 37.40 7.32 -17.47
C PRO A 401 37.36 7.58 -18.98
N TYR A 402 36.39 8.39 -19.42
CA TYR A 402 36.17 8.76 -20.82
C TYR A 402 37.49 9.11 -21.52
N SER A 403 38.02 8.18 -22.33
CA SER A 403 39.16 8.43 -23.20
C SER A 403 38.63 8.95 -24.53
N LYS A 404 38.97 10.19 -24.86
CA LYS A 404 38.86 10.71 -26.23
C LYS A 404 39.88 9.97 -27.10
N GLY A 405 39.51 8.81 -27.63
CA GLY A 405 40.33 8.05 -28.57
C GLY A 405 39.45 7.27 -29.55
N PRO A 406 39.56 7.49 -30.87
CA PRO A 406 38.75 6.79 -31.86
C PRO A 406 39.43 5.47 -32.27
N SER A 407 39.48 4.45 -31.41
CA SER A 407 39.92 3.11 -31.83
C SER A 407 39.76 2.02 -30.75
N SER A 408 38.55 1.83 -30.22
CA SER A 408 38.07 0.50 -29.80
C SER A 408 36.60 0.60 -29.35
N PRO A 409 35.74 -0.38 -29.69
CA PRO A 409 34.38 -0.40 -29.17
C PRO A 409 34.46 -0.72 -27.66
N PRO A 410 33.91 0.13 -26.77
CA PRO A 410 33.77 -0.23 -25.37
C PRO A 410 32.77 -1.40 -25.24
N PRO A 411 32.84 -2.20 -24.15
CA PRO A 411 31.82 -3.20 -23.88
C PRO A 411 30.42 -2.54 -23.94
N SER A 412 29.60 -3.04 -24.83
CA SER A 412 28.35 -2.42 -25.34
C SER A 412 27.26 -2.16 -24.29
N PHE A 413 27.45 -2.58 -23.04
CA PHE A 413 26.47 -2.45 -21.97
C PHE A 413 26.46 -1.08 -21.26
N PHE A 414 27.58 -0.35 -21.25
CA PHE A 414 27.70 0.94 -20.59
C PHE A 414 28.34 1.99 -21.48
N SER A 415 27.67 2.37 -22.57
CA SER A 415 28.02 3.62 -23.26
C SER A 415 27.65 4.79 -22.34
N ALA A 416 28.64 5.33 -21.63
CA ALA A 416 28.51 6.52 -20.80
C ALA A 416 28.50 7.77 -21.70
N SER A 417 27.41 7.96 -22.45
CA SER A 417 27.18 9.16 -23.26
C SER A 417 26.57 10.32 -22.45
N GLY A 418 26.72 10.31 -21.13
CA GLY A 418 26.24 11.35 -20.21
C GLY A 418 27.39 12.18 -19.66
N SER A 419 27.19 13.48 -19.53
CA SER A 419 28.16 14.47 -19.04
C SER A 419 28.72 14.18 -17.64
N ARG A 420 27.99 13.40 -16.82
CA ARG A 420 28.34 13.12 -15.42
C ARG A 420 29.34 11.98 -15.22
N GLY A 421 29.24 10.92 -16.02
CA GLY A 421 30.12 9.75 -15.97
C GLY A 421 30.10 8.95 -14.66
N ALA A 422 30.95 7.92 -14.59
CA ALA A 422 31.08 7.03 -13.43
C ALA A 422 31.58 7.74 -12.16
N LEU A 423 32.42 8.77 -12.33
CA LEU A 423 32.97 9.56 -11.21
C LEU A 423 31.88 10.33 -10.45
N GLY A 424 30.96 10.98 -11.17
CA GLY A 424 29.84 11.68 -10.51
C GLY A 424 28.86 10.73 -9.84
N ALA A 425 28.55 9.59 -10.47
CA ALA A 425 27.75 8.55 -9.84
C ALA A 425 28.39 8.02 -8.55
N LEU A 426 29.72 7.85 -8.52
CA LEU A 426 30.45 7.40 -7.34
C LEU A 426 30.34 8.39 -6.19
N MET A 427 30.62 9.67 -6.45
CA MET A 427 30.50 10.72 -5.43
C MET A 427 29.07 10.83 -4.88
N THR A 428 28.08 10.64 -5.74
CA THR A 428 26.65 10.62 -5.38
C THR A 428 26.32 9.48 -4.42
N CYS A 429 26.77 8.27 -4.75
CA CYS A 429 26.57 7.09 -3.91
C CYS A 429 27.25 7.24 -2.54
N LEU A 430 28.47 7.75 -2.51
CA LEU A 430 29.22 8.01 -1.28
C LEU A 430 28.52 9.09 -0.43
N ARG A 431 28.07 10.18 -1.05
CA ARG A 431 27.39 11.27 -0.34
C ARG A 431 26.13 10.76 0.36
N ALA A 432 25.35 9.96 -0.34
CA ALA A 432 24.15 9.35 0.22
C ALA A 432 24.48 8.37 1.34
N ALA A 433 25.49 7.52 1.16
CA ALA A 433 25.93 6.60 2.20
C ALA A 433 26.38 7.32 3.48
N ARG A 434 27.07 8.48 3.33
CA ARG A 434 27.42 9.38 4.44
C ARG A 434 26.19 9.93 5.14
N ALA A 435 25.24 10.48 4.39
CA ALA A 435 24.01 11.03 4.95
C ALA A 435 23.23 9.98 5.78
N GLN A 436 23.24 8.73 5.32
CA GLN A 436 22.56 7.62 5.99
C GLN A 436 23.36 6.97 7.13
N GLY A 437 24.62 7.36 7.35
CA GLY A 437 25.48 6.77 8.39
C GLY A 437 25.91 5.32 8.10
N VAL A 438 25.82 4.88 6.85
CA VAL A 438 26.20 3.51 6.41
C VAL A 438 27.68 3.45 6.06
N ALA A 439 28.30 4.59 5.76
CA ALA A 439 29.73 4.67 5.57
C ALA A 439 30.46 4.60 6.94
N PRO A 440 31.54 3.80 7.05
CA PRO A 440 32.29 3.69 8.28
C PRO A 440 33.00 5.02 8.59
N SER A 441 32.64 5.66 9.70
CA SER A 441 33.47 6.67 10.36
C SER A 441 34.64 5.95 11.05
N SER A 442 35.57 5.40 10.26
CA SER A 442 36.72 4.69 10.82
C SER A 442 37.80 5.68 11.24
N GLU A 443 38.39 5.47 12.41
CA GLU A 443 39.62 6.13 12.88
C GLU A 443 40.83 5.91 11.94
N LYS A 444 40.71 5.05 10.91
CA LYS A 444 41.78 4.68 9.96
C LYS A 444 41.64 5.29 8.55
N GLY A 445 41.20 6.53 8.45
CA GLY A 445 41.24 7.32 7.21
C GLY A 445 39.89 7.43 6.48
N LEU A 446 39.77 8.47 5.66
CA LEU A 446 38.54 8.83 4.98
C LEU A 446 37.95 7.66 4.20
N TRP A 447 36.73 7.26 4.54
CA TRP A 447 35.93 6.26 3.80
C TRP A 447 36.48 4.83 3.81
N GLY A 448 37.32 4.45 4.78
CA GLY A 448 37.65 3.04 5.09
C GLY A 448 38.31 2.24 3.96
N GLU A 449 39.38 2.77 3.36
CA GLU A 449 40.11 2.19 2.20
C GLU A 449 39.27 1.99 0.92
N LEU A 450 37.96 2.29 0.94
CA LEU A 450 37.08 2.06 -0.21
C LEU A 450 37.42 2.96 -1.41
N VAL A 451 37.96 4.17 -1.20
CA VAL A 451 38.19 5.14 -2.28
C VAL A 451 39.54 5.85 -2.14
N PRO A 452 40.39 5.87 -3.18
CA PRO A 452 41.64 6.63 -3.18
C PRO A 452 41.40 8.14 -3.08
N LEU A 453 42.20 8.84 -2.26
CA LEU A 453 42.16 10.30 -2.09
C LEU A 453 42.35 11.06 -3.41
N SER A 454 43.15 10.51 -4.34
CA SER A 454 43.38 11.08 -5.67
C SER A 454 42.09 11.17 -6.50
N LEU A 455 41.17 10.22 -6.32
CA LEU A 455 39.91 10.15 -7.05
C LEU A 455 38.90 11.19 -6.50
N LEU A 456 38.94 11.45 -5.19
CA LEU A 456 38.19 12.55 -4.56
C LEU A 456 38.70 13.92 -5.02
N GLN A 457 40.02 14.12 -5.09
CA GLN A 457 40.62 15.36 -5.61
C GLN A 457 40.23 15.60 -7.08
N GLN A 458 40.25 14.56 -7.91
CA GLN A 458 39.80 14.65 -9.30
C GLN A 458 38.31 15.01 -9.41
N ALA A 459 37.46 14.48 -8.53
CA ALA A 459 36.04 14.82 -8.52
C ALA A 459 35.81 16.29 -8.12
N LEU A 460 36.56 16.81 -7.14
CA LEU A 460 36.47 18.20 -6.67
C LEU A 460 36.88 19.24 -7.74
N VAL A 461 37.68 18.85 -8.72
CA VAL A 461 38.11 19.73 -9.84
C VAL A 461 37.48 19.29 -11.16
N HIS A 462 36.39 18.50 -11.11
CA HIS A 462 35.74 18.00 -12.30
C HIS A 462 35.11 19.14 -13.13
N LYS A 463 35.16 19.04 -14.46
CA LYS A 463 34.67 20.07 -15.40
C LYS A 463 33.17 20.36 -15.28
N HIS A 464 32.41 19.39 -14.79
CA HIS A 464 30.99 19.58 -14.51
C HIS A 464 30.83 20.02 -13.05
N ASP A 465 30.40 21.27 -12.88
CA ASP A 465 30.13 21.92 -11.58
C ASP A 465 29.25 21.05 -10.68
N GLN A 466 28.37 20.27 -11.28
CA GLN A 466 27.50 19.32 -10.60
C GLN A 466 28.26 18.24 -9.82
N VAL A 467 29.24 17.60 -10.46
CA VAL A 467 30.06 16.54 -9.87
C VAL A 467 31.02 17.13 -8.83
N SER A 468 31.59 18.29 -9.16
CA SER A 468 32.55 19.00 -8.31
C SER A 468 31.92 19.60 -7.06
N VAL A 469 30.78 20.28 -7.18
CA VAL A 469 30.17 21.04 -6.08
C VAL A 469 29.08 20.24 -5.36
N MET A 470 28.16 19.59 -6.06
CA MET A 470 27.05 18.91 -5.37
C MET A 470 27.43 17.53 -4.84
N ASP A 471 28.17 16.75 -5.64
CA ASP A 471 28.48 15.37 -5.28
C ASP A 471 29.76 15.28 -4.45
N ALA A 472 30.87 15.88 -4.92
CA ALA A 472 32.17 15.80 -4.25
C ALA A 472 32.29 16.75 -3.05
N LEU A 473 32.06 18.06 -3.23
CA LEU A 473 32.05 18.99 -2.10
C LEU A 473 30.87 18.67 -1.16
N GLY A 474 29.70 18.33 -1.70
CA GLY A 474 28.57 17.86 -0.91
C GLY A 474 28.92 16.64 -0.06
N LEU A 475 29.63 15.64 -0.59
CA LEU A 475 30.15 14.50 0.16
C LEU A 475 31.06 14.95 1.31
N VAL A 476 32.03 15.84 1.05
CA VAL A 476 32.98 16.35 2.06
C VAL A 476 32.28 17.15 3.16
N CYS A 477 31.22 17.89 2.82
CA CYS A 477 30.45 18.73 3.73
C CYS A 477 29.25 18.02 4.39
N GLU A 478 28.87 16.83 3.94
CA GLU A 478 27.79 16.04 4.54
C GLU A 478 28.28 15.48 5.88
N SER A 479 27.43 15.34 6.89
CA SER A 479 27.80 14.71 8.17
C SER A 479 26.55 14.02 8.71
N HIS A 480 26.70 12.81 9.24
CA HIS A 480 25.53 12.05 9.70
C HIS A 480 24.96 12.67 10.98
N ARG A 481 25.84 13.23 11.83
CA ARG A 481 25.47 13.99 13.03
C ARG A 481 26.09 15.37 12.97
N SER A 482 25.35 16.40 13.37
CA SER A 482 25.84 17.78 13.50
C SER A 482 26.91 17.98 14.59
N THR A 483 27.23 16.90 15.33
CA THR A 483 28.29 16.84 16.36
C THR A 483 29.55 16.10 15.88
N GLU A 484 29.57 15.59 14.65
CA GLU A 484 30.71 14.87 14.08
C GLU A 484 31.84 15.87 13.73
N THR A 485 33.07 15.58 14.16
CA THR A 485 34.21 16.48 13.93
C THR A 485 34.79 16.28 12.54
N LEU A 486 35.04 17.39 11.82
CA LEU A 486 35.75 17.35 10.55
C LEU A 486 37.18 16.84 10.73
N THR A 487 37.55 15.88 9.90
CA THR A 487 38.90 15.31 9.86
C THR A 487 39.89 16.24 9.16
N THR A 488 41.18 16.08 9.43
CA THR A 488 42.26 16.86 8.79
C THR A 488 42.29 16.64 7.27
N GLU A 489 41.99 15.42 6.82
CA GLU A 489 41.91 15.04 5.41
C GLU A 489 40.76 15.76 4.67
N GLU A 490 39.59 15.91 5.30
CA GLU A 490 38.47 16.70 4.75
C GLU A 490 38.81 18.19 4.63
N MET A 491 39.54 18.73 5.61
CA MET A 491 40.00 20.11 5.58
C MET A 491 40.99 20.35 4.44
N ASP A 492 41.87 19.38 4.14
CA ASP A 492 42.78 19.47 3.01
C ASP A 492 42.06 19.38 1.65
N LEU A 493 41.02 18.55 1.56
CA LEU A 493 40.15 18.50 0.38
C LEU A 493 39.38 19.82 0.16
N LEU A 494 38.90 20.47 1.22
CA LEU A 494 38.29 21.80 1.13
C LEU A 494 39.28 22.85 0.62
N ARG A 495 40.53 22.85 1.13
CA ARG A 495 41.59 23.75 0.63
C ARG A 495 41.91 23.50 -0.84
N HIS A 496 41.86 22.25 -1.28
CA HIS A 496 42.09 21.90 -2.69
C HIS A 496 40.96 22.38 -3.61
N PHE A 497 39.70 22.35 -3.14
CA PHE A 497 38.52 22.74 -3.91
C PHE A 497 38.36 24.26 -4.10
N LEU A 498 38.72 25.07 -3.11
CA LEU A 498 38.41 26.50 -3.08
C LEU A 498 39.07 27.33 -4.19
N PRO A 499 40.39 27.25 -4.44
CA PRO A 499 41.06 28.09 -5.45
C PRO A 499 40.48 27.99 -6.87
N PRO A 500 40.18 26.78 -7.41
CA PRO A 500 39.65 26.67 -8.78
C PRO A 500 38.15 27.02 -8.90
N ASN A 501 37.35 26.88 -7.84
CA ASN A 501 35.88 26.96 -7.94
C ASN A 501 35.26 28.27 -7.43
N LEU A 502 35.98 29.07 -6.63
CA LEU A 502 35.46 30.35 -6.09
C LEU A 502 35.14 31.38 -7.18
N ASN A 503 35.85 31.34 -8.31
CA ASN A 503 35.62 32.23 -9.46
C ASN A 503 34.65 31.63 -10.51
N SER A 504 33.84 30.64 -10.14
CA SER A 504 32.85 30.06 -11.07
C SER A 504 31.90 31.14 -11.60
N GLN A 505 31.68 31.16 -12.92
CA GLN A 505 30.81 32.12 -13.61
C GLN A 505 29.32 31.89 -13.30
N SER A 506 28.95 30.68 -12.86
CA SER A 506 27.56 30.31 -12.57
C SER A 506 27.08 30.82 -11.21
N PRO A 507 26.05 31.68 -11.14
CA PRO A 507 25.47 32.15 -9.88
C PRO A 507 24.91 31.02 -9.00
N GLY A 508 24.29 30.00 -9.60
CA GLY A 508 23.71 28.87 -8.88
C GLY A 508 24.78 28.03 -8.17
N VAL A 509 25.92 27.81 -8.82
CA VAL A 509 27.06 27.08 -8.25
C VAL A 509 27.64 27.84 -7.07
N ARG A 510 27.83 29.16 -7.19
CA ARG A 510 28.30 30.01 -6.08
C ARG A 510 27.34 29.95 -4.88
N GLN A 511 26.03 29.99 -5.11
CA GLN A 511 25.04 29.86 -4.03
C GLN A 511 25.11 28.49 -3.35
N GLN A 512 25.24 27.40 -4.10
CA GLN A 512 25.37 26.05 -3.55
C GLN A 512 26.67 25.89 -2.74
N THR A 513 27.80 26.36 -3.26
CA THR A 513 29.09 26.37 -2.55
C THR A 513 28.97 27.13 -1.22
N VAL A 514 28.37 28.32 -1.23
CA VAL A 514 28.15 29.11 0.00
C VAL A 514 27.24 28.36 0.98
N SER A 515 26.19 27.69 0.51
CA SER A 515 25.29 26.90 1.36
C SER A 515 26.03 25.73 2.04
N LEU A 516 26.86 25.00 1.30
CA LEU A 516 27.64 23.87 1.83
C LEU A 516 28.72 24.35 2.81
N LEU A 517 29.42 25.45 2.51
CA LEU A 517 30.40 26.03 3.42
C LEU A 517 29.75 26.55 4.72
N LYS A 518 28.56 27.15 4.63
CA LYS A 518 27.78 27.53 5.84
C LYS A 518 27.46 26.32 6.71
N LYS A 519 27.10 25.17 6.10
CA LYS A 519 26.85 23.92 6.82
C LYS A 519 28.09 23.43 7.55
N VAL A 520 29.26 23.46 6.89
CA VAL A 520 30.56 23.14 7.51
C VAL A 520 30.89 24.07 8.68
N SER A 521 30.73 25.39 8.50
CA SER A 521 30.95 26.36 9.57
C SER A 521 30.04 26.12 10.77
N PHE A 522 28.78 25.74 10.53
CA PHE A 522 27.84 25.40 11.59
C PHE A 522 28.28 24.14 12.36
N VAL A 523 28.69 23.07 11.66
CA VAL A 523 29.21 21.85 12.31
C VAL A 523 30.44 22.17 13.16
N LEU A 524 31.39 22.95 12.63
CA LEU A 524 32.57 23.40 13.38
C LEU A 524 32.22 24.21 14.64
N CYS A 525 31.25 25.13 14.54
CA CYS A 525 30.78 25.90 15.69
C CYS A 525 30.13 25.02 16.76
N VAL A 526 29.37 24.00 16.35
CA VAL A 526 28.68 23.07 17.27
C VAL A 526 29.63 22.05 17.89
N SER A 527 30.66 21.60 17.16
CA SER A 527 31.65 20.64 17.65
C SER A 527 32.74 21.29 18.54
N ALA A 528 33.02 22.59 18.36
CA ALA A 528 34.02 23.34 19.14
C ALA A 528 33.88 23.22 20.68
N PRO A 529 32.69 23.36 21.29
CA PRO A 529 32.53 23.18 22.74
C PRO A 529 32.67 21.73 23.23
N MET A 530 32.51 20.72 22.36
CA MET A 530 32.79 19.32 22.72
C MET A 530 34.30 19.02 22.69
N MET A 531 35.02 19.56 21.69
CA MET A 531 36.48 19.43 21.60
C MET A 531 37.18 20.06 22.81
N LEU A 532 36.67 21.18 23.32
CA LEU A 532 37.19 21.87 24.52
C LEU A 532 36.84 21.17 25.85
N LYS A 533 35.90 20.20 25.87
CA LYS A 533 35.56 19.42 27.06
C LYS A 533 36.32 18.09 27.16
N LEU A 534 36.94 17.66 26.06
CA LEU A 534 37.74 16.44 25.97
C LEU A 534 39.26 16.70 26.06
N SER A 535 39.67 17.98 26.02
CA SER A 535 40.99 18.48 26.41
C SER A 535 41.00 18.89 27.88
#